data_AF-A0A7X7B5G7-F1
#
_entry.id   AF-A0A7X7B5G7-F1
#
_cell.length_a   1.000
_cell.length_b   1.000
_cell.length_c   1.000
_cell.angle_alpha   90.00
_cell.angle_beta   90.00
_cell.angle_gamma   90.00
#
_symmetry.space_group_name_H-M   'P 1'
#
loop_
_entity.id
_entity.type
_entity.pdbx_description
1 polymer ?
#
loop_
_entity_poly.entity_id
_entity_poly.type
_entity_poly.pdbx_seq_one_letter_code
_entity_poly.pdbx_strand_id
1 'polypeptide(L)' 'LVPGFEYLGYLDKVKSLAEKENKTLRVLGGDMRIINDLINGNWNKDDFLIVHPGKEIKPVYDQHRVISI' A
#
# COMPACT_ATOMS: atom_id res chain seq x y z
N LEU A 1 6.87 6.59 5.68
CA LEU A 1 8.34 6.65 5.56
C LEU A 1 8.84 5.23 5.41
N VAL A 2 9.85 4.99 4.57
CA VAL A 2 10.50 3.67 4.52
C VAL A 2 11.34 3.55 5.78
N PRO A 3 11.02 2.63 6.71
CA PRO A 3 11.77 2.47 7.94
C PRO A 3 13.25 2.21 7.64
N GLY A 4 14.15 2.93 8.31
CA GLY A 4 15.60 2.78 8.16
C GLY A 4 16.25 3.69 7.11
N PHE A 5 15.49 4.52 6.40
CA PHE A 5 16.00 5.49 5.41
C PHE A 5 15.80 6.95 5.83
N GLU A 6 15.41 7.20 7.09
CA GLU A 6 15.13 8.55 7.61
C GLU A 6 16.34 9.47 7.50
N TYR A 7 17.55 8.91 7.67
CA TYR A 7 18.82 9.64 7.61
C TYR A 7 19.11 10.30 6.26
N LEU A 8 18.41 9.92 5.19
CA LEU A 8 18.62 10.47 3.84
C LEU A 8 17.95 11.84 3.63
N GLY A 9 17.14 12.32 4.58
CA GLY A 9 16.57 13.67 4.56
C GLY A 9 15.59 13.94 3.41
N TYR A 10 15.08 12.90 2.74
CA TYR A 10 14.12 13.06 1.64
C TYR A 10 12.80 13.70 2.11
N LEU A 11 12.42 13.47 3.36
CA LEU A 11 11.21 14.09 3.92
C LEU A 11 11.35 15.61 3.97
N ASP A 12 12.50 16.12 4.40
CA ASP A 12 12.77 17.56 4.47
C ASP A 12 12.76 18.19 3.07
N LYS A 13 13.34 17.49 2.08
CA LYS A 13 13.31 17.93 0.68
C LYS A 13 11.88 18.04 0.14
N VAL A 14 11.04 17.03 0.41
CA VAL A 14 9.63 17.03 -0.01
C VAL A 14 8.84 18.11 0.72
N LYS A 15 9.09 18.33 2.01
CA LYS A 15 8.45 19.39 2.79
C LYS A 15 8.73 20.77 2.21
N SER A 16 10.01 21.09 1.95
CA SER A 16 10.40 22.36 1.34
C SER A 16 9.77 22.58 -0.05
N LEU A 17 9.63 21.51 -0.84
CA LEU A 17 8.98 21.59 -2.15
C LEU A 17 7.46 21.87 -2.02
N ALA A 18 6.80 21.19 -1.09
CA ALA A 18 5.37 21.40 -0.85
C ALA A 18 5.07 22.84 -0.37
N GLU A 19 5.89 23.37 0.54
CA GLU A 19 5.80 24.77 0.99
C GLU A 19 5.99 25.77 -0.16
N LYS A 20 7.00 25.54 -1.01
CA LYS A 20 7.26 26.38 -2.21
C LYS A 20 6.07 26.37 -3.18
N GLU A 21 5.36 25.26 -3.30
CA GLU A 21 4.23 25.08 -4.21
C GLU A 21 2.86 25.36 -3.57
N ASN A 22 2.82 25.85 -2.31
CA ASN A 22 1.58 26.09 -1.57
C ASN A 22 0.70 24.82 -1.45
N LYS A 23 1.34 23.66 -1.29
CA LYS A 23 0.71 22.34 -1.14
C LYS A 23 0.82 21.84 0.30
N THR A 24 -0.15 21.04 0.72
CA THR A 24 -0.12 20.35 2.01
C THR A 24 0.59 19.01 1.88
N LEU A 25 1.64 18.81 2.67
CA LEU A 25 2.30 17.50 2.78
C LEU A 25 1.55 16.61 3.78
N ARG A 26 1.16 15.41 3.33
CA ARG A 26 0.66 14.34 4.20
C ARG A 26 1.63 13.17 4.18
N VAL A 27 2.16 12.81 5.34
CA VAL A 27 3.02 11.64 5.50
C VAL A 27 2.16 10.47 5.94
N LEU A 28 2.12 9.41 5.12
CA LEU A 28 1.47 8.16 5.48
C LEU A 28 2.53 7.19 5.99
N GLY A 29 2.29 6.63 7.18
CA GLY A 29 3.06 5.51 7.69
C GLY A 29 2.73 4.26 6.87
N GLY A 30 3.75 3.53 6.43
CA GLY A 30 3.52 2.21 5.87
C GLY A 30 3.27 1.24 7.02
N ASP A 31 2.25 0.39 6.90
CA ASP A 31 2.07 -0.75 7.79
C ASP A 31 2.65 -2.00 7.11
N MET A 32 3.73 -2.54 7.67
CA MET A 32 4.40 -3.74 7.14
C MET A 32 3.65 -5.04 7.50
N ARG A 33 2.59 -4.95 8.32
CA ARG A 33 1.81 -6.11 8.78
C ARG A 33 1.33 -6.98 7.62
N ILE A 34 0.71 -6.40 6.59
CA ILE A 34 0.19 -7.15 5.44
C ILE A 34 1.31 -7.93 4.71
N ILE A 35 2.49 -7.32 4.52
CA ILE A 35 3.62 -7.98 3.86
C ILE A 35 4.16 -9.12 4.74
N ASN A 36 4.32 -8.86 6.03
CA ASN A 36 4.77 -9.87 6.99
C ASN A 36 3.78 -11.04 7.08
N ASP A 37 2.48 -10.76 7.14
CA ASP A 37 1.42 -11.77 7.23
C ASP A 37 1.34 -12.61 5.96
N LEU A 38 1.54 -11.98 4.79
CA LEU A 38 1.64 -12.69 3.51
C LEU A 38 2.78 -13.73 3.54
N ILE A 39 3.98 -13.31 3.94
CA ILE A 39 5.19 -14.16 3.93
C ILE A 39 5.10 -15.29 4.98
N ASN A 40 4.56 -14.99 6.17
CA ASN A 40 4.51 -15.94 7.28
C ASN A 40 3.26 -16.83 7.28
N GLY A 41 2.35 -16.67 6.32
CA GLY A 41 1.14 -17.49 6.24
C GLY A 41 0.01 -17.08 7.19
N ASN A 42 0.08 -15.89 7.78
CA ASN A 42 -0.96 -15.36 8.67
C ASN A 42 -2.11 -14.71 7.88
N TRP A 43 -2.73 -15.47 6.97
CA TRP A 43 -3.73 -14.94 6.03
C TRP A 43 -5.11 -14.83 6.66
N ASN A 44 -5.34 -13.78 7.44
CA ASN A 44 -6.66 -13.49 7.99
C ASN A 44 -7.64 -13.02 6.90
N LYS A 45 -8.93 -13.27 7.11
CA LYS A 45 -9.99 -12.97 6.13
C LYS A 45 -10.28 -11.47 5.94
N ASP A 46 -9.82 -10.62 6.85
CA ASP A 46 -10.09 -9.18 6.80
C ASP A 46 -9.09 -8.47 5.88
N ASP A 47 -7.86 -9.00 5.78
CA ASP A 47 -6.80 -8.47 4.91
C ASP A 47 -6.59 -9.29 3.62
N PHE A 48 -7.00 -10.56 3.57
CA PHE A 48 -6.74 -11.45 2.44
C PHE A 48 -8.00 -12.13 1.90
N LEU A 49 -8.06 -12.22 0.57
CA LEU A 49 -9.04 -13.04 -0.12
C LEU A 49 -8.69 -14.53 0.03
N ILE A 50 -9.55 -15.29 0.69
CA ILE A 50 -9.40 -16.74 0.84
C ILE A 50 -10.20 -17.46 -0.26
N VAL A 51 -9.49 -18.20 -1.12
CA VAL A 51 -10.13 -19.05 -2.14
C VAL A 51 -10.25 -20.47 -1.61
N HIS A 52 -11.48 -20.89 -1.35
CA HIS A 52 -11.76 -22.24 -0.86
C HIS A 52 -11.54 -23.31 -1.94
N PRO A 53 -11.32 -24.58 -1.54
CA PRO A 53 -11.21 -25.69 -2.49
C PRO A 53 -12.38 -25.75 -3.47
N GLY A 54 -12.09 -25.98 -4.75
CA GLY A 54 -13.08 -26.01 -5.83
C GLY A 54 -13.60 -24.65 -6.28
N LYS A 55 -13.03 -23.54 -5.76
CA LYS A 55 -13.27 -22.18 -6.27
C LYS A 55 -12.12 -21.74 -7.18
N GLU A 56 -12.41 -20.82 -8.08
CA GLU A 56 -11.48 -20.27 -9.06
C GLU A 56 -11.58 -18.74 -9.07
N ILE A 57 -10.45 -18.07 -9.27
CA ILE A 57 -10.41 -16.63 -9.54
C ILE A 57 -10.49 -16.43 -11.06
N LYS A 58 -11.51 -15.70 -11.52
CA LYS A 58 -11.59 -15.24 -12.91
C LYS A 58 -11.05 -13.82 -13.03
N PRO A 59 -9.86 -13.62 -13.64
CA PRO A 59 -9.31 -12.29 -13.78
C PRO A 59 -10.11 -11.48 -14.80
N VAL A 60 -10.34 -10.20 -14.50
CA VAL A 60 -10.87 -9.23 -15.45
C VAL A 60 -9.76 -8.22 -15.74
N TYR A 61 -9.25 -8.25 -16.97
CA TYR A 61 -8.13 -7.40 -17.40
C TYR A 61 -8.62 -6.09 -18.06
N ASP A 62 -9.72 -5.52 -17.58
CA ASP A 62 -10.20 -4.23 -18.08
C ASP A 62 -9.37 -3.10 -17.46
N GLN A 63 -8.57 -2.42 -18.28
CA GLN A 63 -7.75 -1.29 -17.89
C GLN A 63 -8.48 0.07 -17.99
N HIS A 64 -9.69 0.09 -18.52
CA HIS A 64 -10.47 1.30 -18.77
C HIS A 64 -11.55 1.54 -17.72
N ARG A 65 -11.96 0.51 -16.97
CA ARG A 65 -13.01 0.61 -15.95
C ARG A 65 -12.61 -0.07 -14.66
N VAL A 66 -12.74 0.68 -13.57
CA VAL A 66 -12.70 0.09 -12.22
C VAL A 66 -14.07 -0.54 -11.97
N ILE A 67 -14.11 -1.86 -11.84
CA ILE A 67 -15.32 -2.58 -11.47
C ILE A 67 -15.46 -2.52 -9.95
N SER A 68 -16.50 -1.85 -9.46
CA SER A 68 -16.92 -1.88 -8.06
C SER A 68 -17.92 -3.01 -7.82
N ILE A 69 -17.85 -3.65 -6.66
CA ILE A 69 -18.78 -4.69 -6.19
C ILE A 69 -19.83 -4.04 -5.29
#